data_AF-A0A8C9RQ98-F1
#
_entry.id   AF-A0A8C9RQ98-F1
#
_cell.length_a   1.000
_cell.length_b   1.000
_cell.length_c   1.000
_cell.angle_alpha   90.00
_cell.angle_beta   90.00
_cell.angle_gamma   90.00
#
_symmetry.space_group_name_H-M   'P 1'
#
loop_
_entity.id
_entity.type
_entity.pdbx_description
1 polymer ?
#
loop_
_entity_poly.entity_id
_entity_poly.type
_entity_poly.pdbx_seq_one_letter_code
_entity_poly.pdbx_strand_id
1 'polypeptide(L)'
;MNVLGHVILLLLLGVVTCQNNRNAKPASKSPKKMGSAGGEVAPESETQPVTSASEPKSGASNQKPSDDMKLHFLKNTQVTCNDGTAAGYYLKEFKGSKRWLIFLEGGWCCYNKETCDSRYKNIPRLMSSSEWPQTRKGTGILSSQLEENPHWWNTNIVFVPYCSSDVWSGTGPPVKARQGKDPTEYAFMGSLIIREVIKDLVLKGIKQAKVIMLAGTSAGGTGVLLNIEKVSAQLEQLGAEAQVRGLVDSGWFLESKQQKATECPDSVSCTPTDAIKKGLRLWNGMIPEKCRQQYKKGEEWQCFFGHKLYASLSPPLFVVQWLFDEEQLRVENIYLGGQSLSEEQWTYMQNLVSHKHLLSFSTRANWMDFQVKGTSLARALQCWDKSLQEANRNSKTAIKGCPFHLIDSCQWPQCNPTCPALIDQATHQELTLLQMLAAMGLDLQKLGLDPKQDGSLTAVVSNGG
;
A
#
# COMPACT_ATOMS: atom_id res chain seq x y z
N MET A 1 -30.32 -40.48 8.37
CA MET A 1 -29.09 -41.05 7.81
C MET A 1 -28.76 -40.22 6.57
N ASN A 2 -28.11 -39.07 6.69
CA ASN A 2 -26.64 -38.84 6.78
C ASN A 2 -25.91 -39.51 5.60
N VAL A 3 -25.10 -38.83 4.77
CA VAL A 3 -24.05 -37.86 5.11
C VAL A 3 -23.81 -36.84 3.97
N LEU A 4 -23.70 -35.57 4.36
CA LEU A 4 -23.14 -34.42 3.62
C LEU A 4 -21.65 -34.62 3.28
N GLY A 5 -21.23 -34.34 2.06
CA GLY A 5 -19.82 -34.10 1.70
C GLY A 5 -19.53 -32.60 1.66
N HIS A 6 -18.78 -32.10 2.64
CA HIS A 6 -18.41 -30.70 2.80
C HIS A 6 -17.43 -30.21 1.73
N VAL A 7 -17.83 -29.20 0.96
CA VAL A 7 -16.90 -28.28 0.27
C VAL A 7 -16.69 -27.10 1.21
N ILE A 8 -15.53 -27.06 1.85
CA ILE A 8 -15.13 -25.99 2.76
C ILE A 8 -14.67 -24.79 1.93
N LEU A 9 -15.52 -23.76 1.90
CA LEU A 9 -15.24 -22.43 1.38
C LEU A 9 -14.49 -21.64 2.45
N LEU A 10 -13.16 -21.56 2.38
CA LEU A 10 -12.36 -20.74 3.30
C LEU A 10 -12.31 -19.29 2.81
N LEU A 11 -13.25 -18.50 3.34
CA LEU A 11 -13.27 -17.03 3.36
C LEU A 11 -12.77 -16.56 4.74
N LEU A 12 -11.71 -15.76 4.81
CA LEU A 12 -11.31 -14.98 6.01
C LEU A 12 -10.69 -13.66 5.54
N LEU A 13 -11.38 -12.52 5.59
CA LEU A 13 -11.56 -11.57 6.70
C LEU A 13 -10.24 -11.06 7.32
N GLY A 14 -9.73 -9.95 6.77
CA GLY A 14 -8.75 -9.10 7.44
C GLY A 14 -9.44 -7.94 8.17
N VAL A 15 -9.82 -8.16 9.43
CA VAL A 15 -10.23 -7.09 10.36
C VAL A 15 -9.01 -6.69 11.18
N VAL A 16 -8.65 -5.42 11.13
CA VAL A 16 -7.63 -4.82 12.00
C VAL A 16 -8.24 -4.66 13.40
N THR A 17 -7.91 -5.54 14.33
CA THR A 17 -8.11 -5.29 15.76
C THR A 17 -6.91 -4.53 16.30
N CYS A 18 -7.09 -3.25 16.61
CA CYS A 18 -6.20 -2.51 17.50
C CYS A 18 -6.28 -3.11 18.91
N GLN A 19 -5.25 -3.85 19.34
CA GLN A 19 -5.07 -4.17 20.75
C GLN A 19 -4.45 -2.96 21.46
N ASN A 20 -5.25 -2.35 22.33
CA ASN A 20 -4.84 -1.27 23.21
C ASN A 20 -4.25 -1.90 24.49
N ASN A 21 -2.95 -1.75 24.69
CA ASN A 21 -2.25 -2.32 25.83
C ASN A 21 -2.50 -1.43 27.06
N ARG A 22 -3.37 -1.86 27.98
CA ARG A 22 -3.52 -1.25 29.30
C ARG A 22 -3.27 -2.29 30.39
N ASN A 23 -2.12 -2.14 31.04
CA ASN A 23 -1.78 -2.76 32.31
C ASN A 23 -2.87 -2.47 33.36
N ALA A 24 -3.47 -3.52 33.91
CA ALA A 24 -4.22 -3.45 35.17
C ALA A 24 -3.85 -4.67 36.03
N LYS A 25 -3.21 -4.41 37.18
CA LYS A 25 -2.97 -5.39 38.24
C LYS A 25 -4.29 -5.76 38.95
N PRO A 26 -4.41 -6.98 39.50
CA PRO A 26 -5.68 -7.51 39.97
C PRO A 26 -5.96 -7.09 41.41
N ALA A 27 -7.21 -6.71 41.70
CA ALA A 27 -7.73 -6.66 43.06
C ALA A 27 -9.12 -7.30 43.09
N SER A 28 -9.21 -8.39 43.84
CA SER A 28 -10.39 -9.19 44.10
C SER A 28 -11.46 -8.41 44.86
N LYS A 29 -12.74 -8.63 44.53
CA LYS A 29 -13.84 -8.48 45.49
C LYS A 29 -14.96 -9.47 45.21
N SER A 30 -15.36 -10.15 46.28
CA SER A 30 -16.71 -10.73 46.47
C SER A 30 -17.36 -10.04 47.68
N PRO A 31 -18.70 -10.04 47.80
CA PRO A 31 -19.46 -8.90 48.35
C PRO A 31 -20.15 -9.18 49.69
N LYS A 32 -20.55 -8.12 50.44
CA LYS A 32 -21.90 -7.93 51.04
C LYS A 32 -22.03 -6.71 51.99
N LYS A 33 -23.28 -6.20 52.01
CA LYS A 33 -23.96 -5.16 52.84
C LYS A 33 -23.60 -5.12 54.34
N MET A 34 -23.73 -3.95 55.01
CA MET A 34 -24.94 -3.44 55.73
C MET A 34 -24.61 -2.37 56.80
N GLY A 35 -25.39 -1.26 56.86
CA GLY A 35 -25.70 -0.38 58.03
C GLY A 35 -24.55 0.39 58.70
N SER A 36 -24.73 1.45 59.51
CA SER A 36 -25.79 2.42 59.86
C SER A 36 -25.19 3.36 60.93
N ALA A 37 -25.68 4.61 61.03
CA ALA A 37 -25.55 5.58 62.15
C ALA A 37 -24.16 6.20 62.44
N GLY A 38 -24.02 7.46 62.87
CA GLY A 38 -24.95 8.53 63.24
C GLY A 38 -24.21 9.75 63.84
N GLY A 39 -24.93 10.86 64.06
CA GLY A 39 -24.63 11.99 64.99
C GLY A 39 -23.79 13.14 64.41
N GLU A 40 -24.37 14.31 64.07
CA GLU A 40 -24.70 15.48 64.94
C GLU A 40 -23.42 16.17 65.50
N VAL A 41 -23.15 17.48 65.35
CA VAL A 41 -23.84 18.66 65.93
C VAL A 41 -23.21 19.96 65.34
N ALA A 42 -24.02 21.02 65.11
CA ALA A 42 -23.64 22.44 64.83
C ALA A 42 -23.68 23.27 66.15
N PRO A 43 -23.42 24.60 66.29
CA PRO A 43 -23.38 25.67 65.29
C PRO A 43 -22.41 26.88 65.55
N GLU A 44 -22.49 27.89 64.65
CA GLU A 44 -22.37 29.36 64.82
C GLU A 44 -21.10 30.04 65.41
N SER A 45 -20.45 30.92 64.62
CA SER A 45 -20.67 32.38 64.62
C SER A 45 -19.52 33.17 63.93
N GLU A 46 -19.84 34.42 63.61
CA GLU A 46 -19.30 35.32 62.59
C GLU A 46 -17.87 35.86 62.83
N THR A 47 -17.16 36.17 61.73
CA THR A 47 -16.40 37.45 61.56
C THR A 47 -15.90 37.59 60.11
N GLN A 48 -16.28 38.68 59.44
CA GLN A 48 -15.65 39.22 58.23
C GLN A 48 -14.69 40.37 58.60
N PRO A 49 -13.90 40.98 57.68
CA PRO A 49 -13.40 40.57 56.36
C PRO A 49 -11.87 40.75 56.26
N VAL A 50 -11.24 40.45 55.11
CA VAL A 50 -10.27 41.31 54.38
C VAL A 50 -9.72 40.55 53.16
N THR A 51 -9.66 41.31 52.07
CA THR A 51 -9.35 41.05 50.67
C THR A 51 -8.03 40.32 50.35
N SER A 52 -8.06 39.40 49.39
CA SER A 52 -7.16 39.41 48.21
C SER A 52 -7.61 38.38 47.16
N ALA A 53 -7.57 38.80 45.91
CA ALA A 53 -8.15 38.14 44.75
C ALA A 53 -7.43 36.83 44.37
N SER A 54 -8.19 35.80 44.04
CA SER A 54 -7.73 34.60 43.34
C SER A 54 -8.32 34.58 41.93
N GLU A 55 -7.45 34.67 40.93
CA GLU A 55 -7.78 34.53 39.52
C GLU A 55 -8.31 33.12 39.20
N PRO A 56 -9.32 32.98 38.31
CA PRO A 56 -9.75 31.68 37.86
C PRO A 56 -8.76 31.15 36.81
N LYS A 57 -8.04 30.08 37.15
CA LYS A 57 -7.26 29.30 36.18
C LYS A 57 -8.21 28.68 35.15
N SER A 58 -8.34 29.34 34.00
CA SER A 58 -8.89 28.75 32.78
C SER A 58 -7.95 27.61 32.34
N GLY A 59 -8.36 26.37 32.55
CA GLY A 59 -7.70 25.20 32.00
C GLY A 59 -7.90 25.14 30.48
N ALA A 60 -7.10 25.89 29.75
CA ALA A 60 -6.94 25.67 28.31
C ALA A 60 -6.25 24.32 28.13
N SER A 61 -6.98 23.31 27.63
CA SER A 61 -6.34 22.09 27.17
C SER A 61 -5.44 22.44 25.98
N ASN A 62 -4.13 22.52 26.21
CA ASN A 62 -3.14 22.47 25.15
C ASN A 62 -3.19 21.08 24.51
N GLN A 63 -4.19 20.82 23.66
CA GLN A 63 -4.13 19.70 22.73
C GLN A 63 -3.08 20.07 21.68
N LYS A 64 -1.91 19.42 21.76
CA LYS A 64 -0.97 19.40 20.63
C LYS A 64 -1.77 19.04 19.37
N PRO A 65 -1.57 19.75 18.23
CA PRO A 65 -2.19 19.36 16.97
C PRO A 65 -1.92 17.87 16.73
N SER A 66 -2.97 17.09 16.48
CA SER A 66 -2.82 15.67 16.14
C SER A 66 -1.85 15.52 14.97
N ASP A 67 -0.94 14.55 15.09
CA ASP A 67 0.02 14.21 14.03
C ASP A 67 -0.63 13.51 12.83
N ASP A 68 -1.94 13.24 12.88
CA ASP A 68 -2.65 12.52 11.82
C ASP A 68 -3.00 13.42 10.62
N MET A 69 -3.09 12.80 9.45
CA MET A 69 -3.67 13.42 8.26
C MET A 69 -5.19 13.52 8.44
N LYS A 70 -5.79 14.60 7.93
CA LYS A 70 -7.25 14.86 8.01
C LYS A 70 -7.94 14.55 6.70
N LEU A 71 -9.13 13.97 6.76
CA LEU A 71 -9.94 13.66 5.58
C LEU A 71 -10.49 14.93 4.92
N HIS A 72 -10.41 14.96 3.59
CA HIS A 72 -11.01 15.97 2.72
C HIS A 72 -11.73 15.26 1.57
N PHE A 73 -13.04 15.44 1.47
CA PHE A 73 -13.78 15.02 0.29
C PHE A 73 -13.49 15.96 -0.89
N LEU A 74 -13.52 15.40 -2.10
CA LEU A 74 -13.34 16.18 -3.32
C LEU A 74 -14.41 17.26 -3.44
N LYS A 75 -14.02 18.44 -3.90
CA LYS A 75 -14.99 19.52 -4.20
C LYS A 75 -15.94 19.15 -5.34
N ASN A 76 -15.43 18.42 -6.31
CA ASN A 76 -16.23 17.92 -7.43
C ASN A 76 -16.90 16.61 -7.05
N THR A 77 -18.14 16.70 -6.58
CA THR A 77 -18.94 15.54 -6.13
C THR A 77 -19.35 14.59 -7.25
N GLN A 78 -19.12 14.94 -8.52
CA GLN A 78 -19.36 14.03 -9.65
C GLN A 78 -18.25 13.00 -9.81
N VAL A 79 -17.11 13.15 -9.12
CA VAL A 79 -16.03 12.17 -9.11
C VAL A 79 -16.16 11.34 -7.84
N THR A 80 -16.58 10.09 -8.02
CA THR A 80 -17.05 9.23 -6.93
C THR A 80 -16.19 7.99 -6.76
N CYS A 81 -16.37 7.32 -5.63
CA CYS A 81 -16.02 5.92 -5.43
C CYS A 81 -16.93 5.00 -6.26
N ASN A 82 -16.66 3.69 -6.24
CA ASN A 82 -17.42 2.71 -7.01
C ASN A 82 -18.93 2.77 -6.74
N ASP A 83 -19.34 2.90 -5.48
CA ASP A 83 -20.75 2.94 -5.07
C ASP A 83 -21.43 4.32 -5.21
N GLY A 84 -20.72 5.30 -5.77
CA GLY A 84 -21.24 6.66 -5.97
C GLY A 84 -21.02 7.61 -4.80
N THR A 85 -20.42 7.18 -3.68
CA THR A 85 -20.07 8.13 -2.61
C THR A 85 -18.94 9.07 -3.05
N ALA A 86 -18.84 10.24 -2.42
CA ALA A 86 -17.79 11.21 -2.77
C ALA A 86 -16.40 10.63 -2.48
N ALA A 87 -15.51 10.65 -3.49
CA ALA A 87 -14.11 10.32 -3.26
C ALA A 87 -13.41 11.47 -2.50
N GLY A 88 -12.18 11.23 -2.06
CA GLY A 88 -11.45 12.18 -1.23
C GLY A 88 -10.00 11.78 -1.00
N TYR A 89 -9.34 12.53 -0.12
CA TYR A 89 -7.95 12.33 0.25
C TYR A 89 -7.72 12.77 1.70
N TYR A 90 -6.68 12.23 2.33
CA TYR A 90 -6.19 12.68 3.62
C TYR A 90 -5.01 13.62 3.42
N LEU A 91 -4.93 14.70 4.19
CA LEU A 91 -3.87 15.71 4.08
C LEU A 91 -3.24 16.03 5.43
N LYS A 92 -1.91 16.09 5.46
CA LYS A 92 -1.12 16.75 6.51
C LYS A 92 -0.22 17.81 5.88
N GLU A 93 -0.44 19.06 6.24
CA GLU A 93 0.31 20.20 5.72
C GLU A 93 1.55 20.48 6.59
N PHE A 94 2.69 20.71 5.95
CA PHE A 94 3.93 21.18 6.59
C PHE A 94 4.27 22.55 6.04
N LYS A 95 3.83 23.59 6.76
CA LYS A 95 4.04 24.99 6.37
C LYS A 95 5.52 25.26 6.10
N GLY A 96 5.83 25.84 4.94
CA GLY A 96 7.19 26.13 4.51
C GLY A 96 7.86 25.00 3.71
N SER A 97 7.35 23.77 3.78
CA SER A 97 7.84 22.67 2.95
C SER A 97 7.38 22.84 1.51
N LYS A 98 8.34 22.81 0.57
CA LYS A 98 8.08 22.81 -0.88
C LYS A 98 8.10 21.40 -1.47
N ARG A 99 8.06 20.38 -0.62
CA ARG A 99 7.94 18.97 -1.03
C ARG A 99 6.52 18.50 -0.79
N TRP A 100 6.03 17.70 -1.73
CA TRP A 100 4.73 17.05 -1.65
C TRP A 100 4.89 15.56 -1.94
N LEU A 101 4.23 14.73 -1.15
CA LEU A 101 4.15 13.29 -1.34
C LEU A 101 2.68 12.91 -1.45
N ILE A 102 2.28 12.44 -2.63
CA ILE A 102 0.92 11.99 -2.94
C ILE A 102 0.96 10.49 -3.08
N PHE A 103 0.33 9.77 -2.17
CA PHE A 103 0.36 8.32 -2.09
C PHE A 103 -0.95 7.70 -2.53
N LEU A 104 -0.87 6.81 -3.51
CA LEU A 104 -1.99 6.03 -4.03
C LEU A 104 -2.07 4.68 -3.30
N GLU A 105 -3.16 4.45 -2.59
CA GLU A 105 -3.43 3.14 -1.97
C GLU A 105 -3.58 2.05 -3.05
N GLY A 106 -3.20 0.83 -2.69
CA GLY A 106 -3.42 -0.36 -3.52
C GLY A 106 -4.59 -1.22 -3.03
N GLY A 107 -4.67 -2.45 -3.54
CA GLY A 107 -5.62 -3.45 -3.07
C GLY A 107 -6.45 -4.08 -4.18
N TRP A 108 -5.79 -4.74 -5.14
CA TRP A 108 -6.46 -5.50 -6.23
C TRP A 108 -7.39 -4.65 -7.11
N CYS A 109 -8.23 -5.30 -7.90
CA CYS A 109 -9.27 -4.68 -8.74
C CYS A 109 -10.46 -5.64 -8.87
N CYS A 110 -11.52 -5.20 -9.55
CA CYS A 110 -12.59 -6.08 -10.01
C CYS A 110 -12.86 -5.81 -11.50
N TYR A 111 -13.19 -6.82 -12.29
CA TYR A 111 -13.14 -6.74 -13.76
C TYR A 111 -14.39 -7.29 -14.47
N ASN A 112 -15.39 -7.70 -13.69
CA ASN A 112 -16.75 -8.01 -14.14
C ASN A 112 -17.73 -7.77 -12.97
N LYS A 113 -19.04 -7.93 -13.22
CA LYS A 113 -20.07 -7.66 -12.22
C LYS A 113 -19.90 -8.56 -10.98
N GLU A 114 -19.65 -9.85 -11.20
CA GLU A 114 -19.56 -10.86 -10.15
C GLU A 114 -18.38 -10.58 -9.21
N THR A 115 -17.21 -10.25 -9.76
CA THR A 115 -16.03 -9.89 -8.97
C THR A 115 -16.22 -8.56 -8.25
N CYS A 116 -16.91 -7.59 -8.84
CA CYS A 116 -17.20 -6.32 -8.18
C CYS A 116 -18.23 -6.47 -7.05
N ASP A 117 -19.29 -7.26 -7.23
CA ASP A 117 -20.28 -7.53 -6.19
C ASP A 117 -19.65 -8.30 -5.02
N SER A 118 -18.83 -9.31 -5.32
CA SER A 118 -18.05 -10.02 -4.30
C SER A 118 -17.12 -9.07 -3.54
N ARG A 119 -16.42 -8.19 -4.25
CA ARG A 119 -15.54 -7.20 -3.64
C ARG A 119 -16.30 -6.20 -2.76
N TYR A 120 -17.45 -5.71 -3.21
CA TYR A 120 -18.27 -4.77 -2.45
C TYR A 120 -18.77 -5.40 -1.14
N LYS A 121 -19.22 -6.66 -1.21
CA LYS A 121 -19.67 -7.42 -0.05
C LYS A 121 -18.54 -7.68 0.97
N ASN A 122 -17.34 -8.02 0.49
CA ASN A 122 -16.27 -8.53 1.34
C ASN A 122 -15.26 -7.45 1.78
N ILE A 123 -15.06 -6.39 0.97
CA ILE A 123 -14.07 -5.33 1.22
C ILE A 123 -14.65 -3.95 0.84
N PRO A 124 -15.78 -3.53 1.44
CA PRO A 124 -16.48 -2.29 1.04
C PRO A 124 -15.63 -1.03 1.16
N ARG A 125 -14.66 -0.98 2.09
CA ARG A 125 -13.73 0.15 2.26
C ARG A 125 -12.93 0.52 1.01
N LEU A 126 -12.77 -0.42 0.06
CA LEU A 126 -12.07 -0.22 -1.21
C LEU A 126 -13.02 0.08 -2.38
N MET A 127 -14.29 0.34 -2.09
CA MET A 127 -15.34 0.64 -3.07
C MET A 127 -16.26 1.79 -2.62
N SER A 128 -16.19 2.19 -1.34
CA SER A 128 -17.00 3.23 -0.73
C SER A 128 -16.16 4.10 0.20
N SER A 129 -16.57 5.36 0.33
CA SER A 129 -16.04 6.30 1.32
C SER A 129 -16.90 6.46 2.57
N SER A 130 -18.03 5.73 2.68
CA SER A 130 -19.01 5.88 3.76
C SER A 130 -18.44 5.66 5.16
N GLU A 131 -17.45 4.77 5.29
CA GLU A 131 -16.85 4.39 6.57
C GLU A 131 -15.44 4.95 6.77
N TRP A 132 -15.03 5.93 5.97
CA TRP A 132 -13.70 6.53 6.11
C TRP A 132 -13.57 7.31 7.42
N PRO A 133 -12.53 7.02 8.24
CA PRO A 133 -12.31 7.77 9.48
C PRO A 133 -11.95 9.23 9.17
N GLN A 134 -12.26 10.16 10.08
CA GLN A 134 -11.96 11.58 9.88
C GLN A 134 -10.46 11.89 9.88
N THR A 135 -9.65 11.04 10.51
CA THR A 135 -8.19 11.14 10.52
C THR A 135 -7.56 9.81 10.18
N ARG A 136 -6.32 9.87 9.68
CA ARG A 136 -5.50 8.70 9.37
C ARG A 136 -4.06 8.97 9.78
N LYS A 137 -3.50 8.08 10.60
CA LYS A 137 -2.09 8.11 10.97
C LYS A 137 -1.22 7.75 9.75
N GLY A 138 -0.21 8.57 9.48
CA GLY A 138 0.81 8.26 8.49
C GLY A 138 1.84 7.28 9.03
N THR A 139 2.28 6.33 8.21
CA THR A 139 3.28 5.30 8.54
C THR A 139 4.28 5.15 7.40
N GLY A 140 5.46 4.59 7.68
CA GLY A 140 6.57 4.44 6.74
C GLY A 140 6.94 5.79 6.11
N ILE A 141 6.95 5.85 4.78
CA ILE A 141 7.24 7.08 4.03
C ILE A 141 6.20 8.21 4.25
N LEU A 142 5.01 7.89 4.78
CA LEU A 142 3.98 8.88 5.16
C LEU A 142 4.06 9.30 6.63
N SER A 143 4.99 8.72 7.40
CA SER A 143 5.18 9.12 8.80
C SER A 143 5.79 10.51 8.87
N SER A 144 5.33 11.28 9.86
CA SER A 144 5.93 12.56 10.24
C SER A 144 6.99 12.45 11.33
N GLN A 145 7.29 11.23 11.78
CA GLN A 145 8.33 10.99 12.77
C GLN A 145 9.67 10.82 12.04
N LEU A 146 10.70 11.50 12.52
CA LEU A 146 12.04 11.47 11.93
C LEU A 146 12.63 10.05 11.98
N GLU A 147 12.33 9.32 13.04
CA GLU A 147 12.85 7.97 13.31
C GLU A 147 12.30 6.94 12.31
N GLU A 148 11.05 7.13 11.87
CA GLU A 148 10.39 6.26 10.90
C GLU A 148 10.59 6.76 9.46
N ASN A 149 10.76 8.06 9.25
CA ASN A 149 10.90 8.69 7.93
C ASN A 149 12.03 9.74 7.88
N PRO A 150 13.30 9.31 7.91
CA PRO A 150 14.44 10.21 8.13
C PRO A 150 14.65 11.27 7.05
N HIS A 151 14.06 11.11 5.87
CA HIS A 151 14.30 12.00 4.72
C HIS A 151 13.09 12.79 4.27
N TRP A 152 11.88 12.27 4.47
CA TRP A 152 10.64 12.88 3.96
C TRP A 152 9.64 13.25 5.07
N TRP A 153 9.97 13.10 6.36
CA TRP A 153 9.02 13.33 7.46
C TRP A 153 8.38 14.72 7.48
N ASN A 154 9.04 15.74 6.92
CA ASN A 154 8.57 17.14 6.87
C ASN A 154 8.03 17.57 5.51
N THR A 155 7.60 16.62 4.67
CA THR A 155 6.91 16.90 3.39
C THR A 155 5.42 17.13 3.61
N ASN A 156 4.74 17.89 2.74
CA ASN A 156 3.28 17.85 2.72
C ASN A 156 2.84 16.45 2.29
N ILE A 157 1.97 15.80 3.08
CA ILE A 157 1.60 14.40 2.93
C ILE A 157 0.15 14.29 2.49
N VAL A 158 -0.08 13.59 1.39
CA VAL A 158 -1.40 13.30 0.84
C VAL A 158 -1.55 11.80 0.69
N PHE A 159 -2.57 11.22 1.31
CA PHE A 159 -2.95 9.82 1.10
C PHE A 159 -4.29 9.78 0.36
N VAL A 160 -4.32 9.16 -0.81
CA VAL A 160 -5.54 9.01 -1.61
C VAL A 160 -6.02 7.57 -1.45
N PRO A 161 -7.13 7.34 -0.72
CA PRO A 161 -7.66 5.99 -0.54
C PRO A 161 -8.15 5.42 -1.87
N TYR A 162 -8.00 4.12 -2.03
CA TYR A 162 -8.37 3.44 -3.26
C TYR A 162 -9.80 2.92 -3.16
N CYS A 163 -10.74 3.65 -3.76
CA CYS A 163 -12.15 3.29 -3.78
C CYS A 163 -12.74 3.08 -5.20
N SER A 164 -11.87 2.94 -6.21
CA SER A 164 -12.28 2.89 -7.61
C SER A 164 -12.10 1.51 -8.26
N SER A 165 -11.39 0.56 -7.64
CA SER A 165 -11.26 -0.83 -8.09
C SER A 165 -10.77 -1.03 -9.54
N ASP A 166 -10.13 -0.03 -10.13
CA ASP A 166 -9.76 0.08 -11.54
C ASP A 166 -8.25 0.29 -11.78
N VAL A 167 -7.42 -0.01 -10.78
CA VAL A 167 -5.96 0.20 -10.81
C VAL A 167 -5.60 1.66 -11.16
N TRP A 168 -6.44 2.60 -10.71
CA TRP A 168 -6.31 4.03 -10.97
C TRP A 168 -6.41 4.42 -12.46
N SER A 169 -6.98 3.56 -13.30
CA SER A 169 -7.07 3.79 -14.76
C SER A 169 -8.43 4.33 -15.20
N GLY A 170 -9.49 4.15 -14.41
CA GLY A 170 -10.85 4.41 -14.85
C GLY A 170 -11.12 5.89 -15.11
N THR A 171 -11.92 6.15 -16.16
CA THR A 171 -12.38 7.49 -16.55
C THR A 171 -13.89 7.57 -16.77
N GLY A 172 -14.62 6.51 -16.43
CA GLY A 172 -16.03 6.36 -16.73
C GLY A 172 -16.92 6.55 -15.49
N PRO A 173 -18.02 7.32 -15.58
CA PRO A 173 -19.13 7.16 -14.64
C PRO A 173 -19.74 5.74 -14.79
N PRO A 174 -20.69 5.33 -13.92
CA PRO A 174 -21.32 4.03 -14.02
C PRO A 174 -21.84 3.72 -15.43
N VAL A 175 -21.59 2.50 -15.92
CA VAL A 175 -22.06 2.09 -17.24
C VAL A 175 -23.55 1.77 -17.14
N LYS A 176 -24.39 2.72 -17.58
CA LYS A 176 -25.84 2.47 -17.72
C LYS A 176 -26.07 1.30 -18.67
N ALA A 177 -27.02 0.42 -18.33
CA ALA A 177 -27.39 -0.73 -19.14
C ALA A 177 -27.67 -0.30 -20.59
N ARG A 178 -26.96 -0.89 -21.55
CA ARG A 178 -27.48 -0.97 -22.91
C ARG A 178 -28.63 -1.96 -22.88
N GLN A 179 -29.75 -1.63 -23.52
CA GLN A 179 -30.94 -2.50 -23.61
C GLN A 179 -30.51 -3.95 -23.91
N GLY A 180 -30.71 -4.85 -22.93
CA GLY A 180 -30.36 -6.27 -23.03
C GLY A 180 -29.11 -6.76 -22.29
N LYS A 181 -28.38 -5.91 -21.53
CA LYS A 181 -27.32 -6.35 -20.59
C LYS A 181 -27.59 -5.85 -19.18
N ASP A 182 -27.28 -6.66 -18.18
CA ASP A 182 -27.28 -6.22 -16.78
C ASP A 182 -26.34 -5.02 -16.61
N PRO A 183 -26.81 -3.88 -16.07
CA PRO A 183 -25.95 -2.74 -15.79
C PRO A 183 -24.89 -3.14 -14.76
N THR A 184 -23.64 -2.75 -14.98
CA THR A 184 -22.70 -2.63 -13.86
C THR A 184 -22.91 -1.25 -13.26
N GLU A 185 -23.48 -1.21 -12.06
CA GLU A 185 -23.87 0.04 -11.39
C GLU A 185 -22.69 0.79 -10.76
N TYR A 186 -21.47 0.25 -10.84
CA TYR A 186 -20.28 0.85 -10.26
C TYR A 186 -19.62 1.90 -11.16
N ALA A 187 -19.17 3.00 -10.55
CA ALA A 187 -18.33 4.00 -11.21
C ALA A 187 -16.85 3.57 -11.19
N PHE A 188 -16.09 3.83 -12.25
CA PHE A 188 -14.65 3.54 -12.30
C PHE A 188 -13.90 4.82 -12.67
N MET A 189 -13.47 5.56 -11.65
CA MET A 189 -13.03 6.94 -11.79
C MET A 189 -11.62 7.20 -11.24
N GLY A 190 -10.78 6.18 -11.06
CA GLY A 190 -9.49 6.29 -10.39
C GLY A 190 -8.57 7.36 -10.97
N SER A 191 -8.46 7.45 -12.30
CA SER A 191 -7.65 8.51 -12.93
C SER A 191 -8.25 9.91 -12.74
N LEU A 192 -9.59 10.00 -12.73
CA LEU A 192 -10.30 11.24 -12.46
C LEU A 192 -10.17 11.67 -11.00
N ILE A 193 -10.17 10.73 -10.05
CA ILE A 193 -9.94 11.00 -8.62
C ILE A 193 -8.56 11.68 -8.47
N ILE A 194 -7.50 11.10 -9.05
CA ILE A 194 -6.15 11.70 -9.00
C ILE A 194 -6.18 13.12 -9.56
N ARG A 195 -6.83 13.32 -10.72
CA ARG A 195 -6.94 14.64 -11.36
C ARG A 195 -7.62 15.67 -10.46
N GLU A 196 -8.72 15.32 -9.81
CA GLU A 196 -9.45 16.24 -8.93
C GLU A 196 -8.72 16.47 -7.60
N VAL A 197 -8.02 15.47 -7.05
CA VAL A 197 -7.12 15.67 -5.90
C VAL A 197 -6.08 16.75 -6.22
N ILE A 198 -5.40 16.66 -7.36
CA ILE A 198 -4.41 17.68 -7.77
C ILE A 198 -5.02 19.07 -7.85
N LYS A 199 -6.26 19.20 -8.39
CA LYS A 199 -6.97 20.48 -8.44
C LYS A 199 -7.28 21.03 -7.06
N ASP A 200 -7.78 20.20 -6.15
CA ASP A 200 -8.11 20.63 -4.79
C ASP A 200 -6.86 21.08 -4.02
N LEU A 201 -5.72 20.44 -4.26
CA LEU A 201 -4.43 20.80 -3.67
C LEU A 201 -3.86 22.13 -4.19
N VAL A 202 -4.34 22.68 -5.32
CA VAL A 202 -3.96 24.03 -5.79
C VAL A 202 -4.20 25.07 -4.71
N LEU A 203 -5.36 25.01 -4.07
CA LEU A 203 -5.75 25.94 -3.00
C LEU A 203 -5.01 25.67 -1.68
N LYS A 204 -4.29 24.56 -1.60
CA LYS A 204 -3.44 24.15 -0.47
C LYS A 204 -1.96 24.48 -0.69
N GLY A 205 -1.61 25.05 -1.84
CA GLY A 205 -0.26 25.53 -2.12
C GLY A 205 0.65 24.56 -2.88
N ILE A 206 0.09 23.52 -3.52
CA ILE A 206 0.91 22.60 -4.35
C ILE A 206 1.61 23.32 -5.51
N LYS A 207 1.09 24.47 -5.97
CA LYS A 207 1.72 25.30 -7.00
C LYS A 207 3.09 25.84 -6.59
N GLN A 208 3.34 26.02 -5.30
CA GLN A 208 4.64 26.51 -4.80
C GLN A 208 5.64 25.35 -4.54
N ALA A 209 5.25 24.11 -4.84
CA ALA A 209 6.13 22.97 -4.72
C ALA A 209 7.36 23.11 -5.62
N LYS A 210 8.46 22.51 -5.19
CA LYS A 210 9.66 22.30 -6.00
C LYS A 210 9.84 20.83 -6.36
N VAL A 211 9.33 19.92 -5.54
CA VAL A 211 9.29 18.48 -5.82
C VAL A 211 7.93 17.94 -5.44
N ILE A 212 7.32 17.20 -6.36
CA ILE A 212 6.07 16.45 -6.12
C ILE A 212 6.38 14.99 -6.42
N MET A 213 6.27 14.14 -5.40
CA MET A 213 6.42 12.71 -5.52
C MET A 213 5.04 12.06 -5.58
N LEU A 214 4.72 11.43 -6.71
CA LEU A 214 3.58 10.53 -6.84
C LEU A 214 4.05 9.12 -6.47
N ALA A 215 3.63 8.63 -5.31
CA ALA A 215 3.97 7.33 -4.78
C ALA A 215 2.75 6.41 -4.79
N GLY A 216 2.96 5.11 -4.77
CA GLY A 216 1.88 4.15 -4.61
C GLY A 216 2.38 2.74 -4.42
N THR A 217 1.57 1.92 -3.77
CA THR A 217 1.87 0.51 -3.47
C THR A 217 0.90 -0.43 -4.18
N SER A 218 1.35 -1.62 -4.63
CA SER A 218 0.51 -2.61 -5.30
C SER A 218 -0.22 -1.99 -6.52
N ALA A 219 -1.55 -2.13 -6.61
CA ALA A 219 -2.36 -1.46 -7.63
C ALA A 219 -2.15 0.07 -7.68
N GLY A 220 -1.82 0.71 -6.56
CA GLY A 220 -1.43 2.11 -6.48
C GLY A 220 -0.09 2.39 -7.16
N GLY A 221 0.88 1.47 -7.05
CA GLY A 221 2.17 1.55 -7.74
C GLY A 221 2.00 1.47 -9.26
N THR A 222 1.17 0.55 -9.75
CA THR A 222 0.77 0.53 -11.17
C THR A 222 0.01 1.82 -11.54
N GLY A 223 -0.83 2.32 -10.64
CA GLY A 223 -1.50 3.62 -10.79
C GLY A 223 -0.55 4.81 -10.96
N VAL A 224 0.60 4.81 -10.27
CA VAL A 224 1.68 5.80 -10.49
C VAL A 224 2.15 5.75 -11.93
N LEU A 225 2.51 4.55 -12.42
CA LEU A 225 2.99 4.36 -13.80
C LEU A 225 1.97 4.88 -14.83
N LEU A 226 0.68 4.56 -14.65
CA LEU A 226 -0.38 4.92 -15.57
C LEU A 226 -0.73 6.43 -15.57
N ASN A 227 -0.52 7.13 -14.46
CA ASN A 227 -1.00 8.51 -14.30
C ASN A 227 0.11 9.58 -14.25
N ILE A 228 1.39 9.21 -14.07
CA ILE A 228 2.45 10.20 -13.80
C ILE A 228 2.65 11.22 -14.92
N GLU A 229 2.53 10.84 -16.20
CA GLU A 229 2.57 11.78 -17.34
C GLU A 229 1.45 12.82 -17.24
N LYS A 230 0.22 12.36 -16.93
CA LYS A 230 -0.95 13.25 -16.81
C LYS A 230 -0.82 14.18 -15.61
N VAL A 231 -0.31 13.66 -14.49
CA VAL A 231 -0.06 14.47 -13.29
C VAL A 231 0.98 15.55 -13.59
N SER A 232 2.09 15.21 -14.27
CA SER A 232 3.09 16.20 -14.71
C SER A 232 2.48 17.26 -15.60
N ALA A 233 1.82 16.85 -16.68
CA ALA A 233 1.19 17.78 -17.63
C ALA A 233 0.12 18.66 -16.96
N GLN A 234 -0.68 18.11 -16.04
CA GLN A 234 -1.69 18.87 -15.30
C GLN A 234 -1.05 19.92 -14.39
N LEU A 235 0.01 19.58 -13.67
CA LEU A 235 0.71 20.52 -12.79
C LEU A 235 1.38 21.64 -13.58
N GLU A 236 2.00 21.32 -14.72
CA GLU A 236 2.56 22.30 -15.65
C GLU A 236 1.46 23.25 -16.17
N GLN A 237 0.32 22.71 -16.62
CA GLN A 237 -0.84 23.52 -17.06
C GLN A 237 -1.39 24.43 -15.97
N LEU A 238 -1.33 24.00 -14.71
CA LEU A 238 -1.73 24.81 -13.55
C LEU A 238 -0.67 25.85 -13.15
N GLY A 239 0.48 25.88 -13.83
CA GLY A 239 1.58 26.81 -13.60
C GLY A 239 2.46 26.44 -12.40
N ALA A 240 2.59 25.15 -12.08
CA ALA A 240 3.57 24.67 -11.11
C ALA A 240 4.92 24.42 -11.80
N GLU A 241 6.01 24.95 -11.24
CA GLU A 241 7.39 24.70 -11.71
C GLU A 241 8.05 23.51 -10.99
N ALA A 242 7.23 22.60 -10.46
CA ALA A 242 7.71 21.51 -9.63
C ALA A 242 8.24 20.35 -10.49
N GLN A 243 9.31 19.71 -10.02
CA GLN A 243 9.73 18.44 -10.60
C GLN A 243 8.81 17.32 -10.11
N VAL A 244 8.06 16.71 -11.03
CA VAL A 244 7.25 15.52 -10.75
C VAL A 244 8.13 14.27 -10.82
N ARG A 245 7.98 13.39 -9.83
CA ARG A 245 8.75 12.14 -9.70
C ARG A 245 7.82 11.01 -9.27
N GLY A 246 8.15 9.78 -9.62
CA GLY A 246 7.35 8.62 -9.22
C GLY A 246 8.09 7.68 -8.28
N LEU A 247 7.37 7.14 -7.31
CA LEU A 247 7.82 6.02 -6.46
C LEU A 247 6.83 4.87 -6.62
N VAL A 248 7.26 3.80 -7.29
CA VAL A 248 6.43 2.65 -7.63
C VAL A 248 6.81 1.52 -6.69
N ASP A 249 5.96 1.20 -5.70
CA ASP A 249 6.16 0.09 -4.76
C ASP A 249 5.24 -1.08 -5.12
N SER A 250 5.79 -2.29 -5.29
CA SER A 250 5.06 -3.52 -5.65
C SER A 250 4.07 -3.36 -6.83
N GLY A 251 4.36 -2.46 -7.76
CA GLY A 251 3.49 -2.13 -8.91
C GLY A 251 4.00 -2.64 -10.26
N TRP A 252 5.08 -3.42 -10.25
CA TRP A 252 5.81 -3.89 -11.42
C TRP A 252 5.58 -5.39 -11.63
N PHE A 253 4.45 -5.70 -12.27
CA PHE A 253 4.05 -7.06 -12.60
C PHE A 253 4.63 -7.53 -13.94
N LEU A 254 4.64 -8.86 -14.12
CA LEU A 254 5.00 -9.55 -15.36
C LEU A 254 3.77 -10.28 -15.91
N GLU A 255 3.68 -10.42 -17.23
CA GLU A 255 2.63 -11.25 -17.82
C GLU A 255 2.85 -12.72 -17.47
N SER A 256 1.76 -13.43 -17.16
CA SER A 256 1.81 -14.88 -17.09
C SER A 256 2.09 -15.46 -18.48
N LYS A 257 3.07 -16.37 -18.55
CA LYS A 257 3.41 -17.13 -19.75
C LYS A 257 2.54 -18.38 -19.90
N GLN A 258 1.74 -18.75 -18.90
CA GLN A 258 0.83 -19.88 -18.95
C GLN A 258 -0.39 -19.56 -19.81
N GLN A 259 -0.22 -19.60 -21.13
CA GLN A 259 -1.30 -19.45 -22.11
C GLN A 259 -2.19 -20.70 -22.26
N LYS A 260 -2.52 -21.41 -21.16
CA LYS A 260 -3.25 -22.69 -21.25
C LYS A 260 -4.63 -22.75 -20.60
N ALA A 261 -5.12 -21.69 -19.95
CA ALA A 261 -6.51 -21.66 -19.54
C ALA A 261 -7.39 -21.03 -20.62
N THR A 262 -8.29 -21.84 -21.18
CA THR A 262 -9.46 -21.43 -21.97
C THR A 262 -10.18 -20.28 -21.27
N GLU A 263 -10.60 -19.27 -22.06
CA GLU A 263 -11.37 -18.09 -21.68
C GLU A 263 -11.88 -18.09 -20.23
N CYS A 264 -11.31 -17.23 -19.38
CA CYS A 264 -11.69 -17.08 -17.97
C CYS A 264 -13.22 -17.13 -17.78
N PRO A 265 -13.79 -18.27 -17.31
CA PRO A 265 -15.21 -18.36 -17.02
C PRO A 265 -15.49 -17.44 -15.83
N ASP A 266 -16.66 -16.81 -15.78
CA ASP A 266 -17.01 -15.86 -14.72
C ASP A 266 -17.00 -16.47 -13.29
N SER A 267 -16.88 -17.81 -13.20
CA SER A 267 -16.78 -18.58 -11.96
C SER A 267 -15.34 -18.91 -11.49
N VAL A 268 -14.28 -18.59 -12.24
CA VAL A 268 -12.87 -18.91 -11.88
C VAL A 268 -12.00 -17.65 -11.89
N SER A 269 -11.02 -17.58 -10.99
CA SER A 269 -10.04 -16.49 -10.94
C SER A 269 -9.29 -16.36 -12.28
N CYS A 270 -9.42 -15.22 -12.95
CA CYS A 270 -8.73 -14.94 -14.20
C CYS A 270 -7.20 -14.82 -14.00
N THR A 271 -6.44 -15.09 -15.08
CA THR A 271 -5.03 -14.66 -15.17
C THR A 271 -4.93 -13.13 -15.08
N PRO A 272 -3.78 -12.55 -14.68
CA PRO A 272 -3.58 -11.09 -14.67
C PRO A 272 -3.92 -10.43 -15.99
N THR A 273 -3.48 -11.06 -17.08
CA THR A 273 -3.71 -10.58 -18.44
C THR A 273 -5.20 -10.51 -18.76
N ASP A 274 -5.97 -11.54 -18.42
CA ASP A 274 -7.41 -11.56 -18.70
C ASP A 274 -8.19 -10.62 -17.79
N ALA A 275 -7.79 -10.53 -16.51
CA ALA A 275 -8.34 -9.57 -15.57
C ALA A 275 -8.15 -8.13 -16.07
N ILE A 276 -6.95 -7.78 -16.52
CA ILE A 276 -6.65 -6.46 -17.09
C ILE A 276 -7.44 -6.25 -18.39
N LYS A 277 -7.46 -7.20 -19.33
CA LYS A 277 -8.23 -7.08 -20.59
C LYS A 277 -9.73 -6.86 -20.36
N LYS A 278 -10.35 -7.64 -19.47
CA LYS A 278 -11.76 -7.48 -19.07
C LYS A 278 -11.95 -6.13 -18.36
N GLY A 279 -11.06 -5.83 -17.41
CA GLY A 279 -11.04 -4.62 -16.60
C GLY A 279 -10.98 -3.33 -17.43
N LEU A 280 -10.03 -3.20 -18.35
CA LEU A 280 -9.91 -2.00 -19.19
C LEU A 280 -11.21 -1.63 -19.91
N ARG A 281 -11.95 -2.64 -20.40
CA ARG A 281 -13.24 -2.44 -21.07
C ARG A 281 -14.31 -1.98 -20.08
N LEU A 282 -14.36 -2.62 -18.91
CA LEU A 282 -15.32 -2.28 -17.85
C LEU A 282 -15.08 -0.87 -17.29
N TRP A 283 -13.83 -0.54 -17.00
CA TRP A 283 -13.43 0.68 -16.31
C TRP A 283 -13.43 1.92 -17.21
N ASN A 284 -13.60 1.73 -18.52
CA ASN A 284 -13.21 2.73 -19.52
C ASN A 284 -11.78 3.24 -19.22
N GLY A 285 -10.87 2.27 -19.07
CA GLY A 285 -9.52 2.49 -18.57
C GLY A 285 -8.69 3.34 -19.52
N MET A 286 -8.08 4.40 -19.00
CA MET A 286 -7.12 5.21 -19.73
C MET A 286 -5.76 4.54 -19.80
N ILE A 287 -5.04 4.80 -20.88
CA ILE A 287 -3.70 4.27 -21.14
C ILE A 287 -2.80 5.44 -21.51
N PRO A 288 -1.55 5.51 -20.99
CA PRO A 288 -0.58 6.52 -21.42
C PRO A 288 -0.39 6.52 -22.94
N GLU A 289 -0.51 7.70 -23.55
CA GLU A 289 -0.58 7.83 -25.01
C GLU A 289 0.66 7.26 -25.72
N LYS A 290 1.85 7.60 -25.23
CA LYS A 290 3.13 7.13 -25.80
C LYS A 290 3.26 5.59 -25.76
N CYS A 291 2.73 4.96 -24.72
CA CYS A 291 2.70 3.50 -24.62
C CYS A 291 1.62 2.91 -25.53
N ARG A 292 0.43 3.50 -25.54
CA ARG A 292 -0.71 3.09 -26.39
C ARG A 292 -0.30 2.99 -27.86
N GLN A 293 0.49 3.94 -28.35
CA GLN A 293 0.96 3.99 -29.74
C GLN A 293 1.96 2.88 -30.10
N GLN A 294 2.52 2.16 -29.14
CA GLN A 294 3.44 1.04 -29.38
C GLN A 294 2.71 -0.28 -29.68
N TYR A 295 1.41 -0.35 -29.37
CA TYR A 295 0.62 -1.58 -29.45
C TYR A 295 -0.53 -1.45 -30.44
N LYS A 296 -0.95 -2.59 -30.99
CA LYS A 296 -2.11 -2.64 -31.89
C LYS A 296 -3.39 -2.40 -31.08
N LYS A 297 -4.44 -2.01 -31.80
CA LYS A 297 -5.78 -1.88 -31.21
C LYS A 297 -6.22 -3.21 -30.59
N GLY A 298 -6.60 -3.19 -29.31
CA GLY A 298 -6.94 -4.36 -28.51
C GLY A 298 -5.78 -4.98 -27.72
N GLU A 299 -4.54 -4.53 -27.93
CA GLU A 299 -3.34 -4.99 -27.23
C GLU A 299 -2.81 -3.99 -26.20
N GLU A 300 -3.52 -2.88 -25.99
CA GLU A 300 -3.05 -1.76 -25.17
C GLU A 300 -3.00 -2.09 -23.67
N TRP A 301 -3.65 -3.20 -23.26
CA TRP A 301 -3.52 -3.79 -21.92
C TRP A 301 -2.06 -4.07 -21.53
N GLN A 302 -1.17 -4.23 -22.50
CA GLN A 302 0.27 -4.40 -22.28
C GLN A 302 0.90 -3.22 -21.53
N CYS A 303 0.31 -2.02 -21.61
CA CYS A 303 0.77 -0.84 -20.88
C CYS A 303 0.52 -0.90 -19.36
N PHE A 304 -0.18 -1.92 -18.85
CA PHE A 304 -0.31 -2.13 -17.41
C PHE A 304 0.92 -2.82 -16.80
N PHE A 305 1.81 -3.35 -17.64
CA PHE A 305 3.05 -4.00 -17.19
C PHE A 305 4.20 -3.00 -17.18
N GLY A 306 4.80 -2.81 -16.01
CA GLY A 306 5.81 -1.78 -15.79
C GLY A 306 6.98 -1.85 -16.77
N HIS A 307 7.47 -3.06 -17.06
CA HIS A 307 8.59 -3.29 -17.98
C HIS A 307 8.30 -2.90 -19.44
N LYS A 308 7.02 -2.78 -19.83
CA LYS A 308 6.58 -2.31 -21.15
C LYS A 308 6.31 -0.82 -21.17
N LEU A 309 5.72 -0.31 -20.10
CA LEU A 309 5.33 1.10 -20.00
C LEU A 309 6.53 2.03 -19.69
N TYR A 310 7.47 1.59 -18.86
CA TYR A 310 8.51 2.42 -18.26
C TYR A 310 9.30 3.28 -19.26
N ALA A 311 9.73 2.68 -20.38
CA ALA A 311 10.55 3.36 -21.38
C ALA A 311 9.82 4.52 -22.10
N SER A 312 8.48 4.56 -22.01
CA SER A 312 7.67 5.64 -22.61
C SER A 312 7.43 6.82 -21.66
N LEU A 313 7.79 6.69 -20.37
CA LEU A 313 7.56 7.70 -19.34
C LEU A 313 8.74 8.67 -19.25
N SER A 314 8.44 9.95 -19.08
CA SER A 314 9.39 11.07 -19.04
C SER A 314 9.75 11.48 -17.60
N PRO A 315 8.81 11.54 -16.63
CA PRO A 315 9.16 11.78 -15.23
C PRO A 315 10.07 10.67 -14.67
N PRO A 316 11.09 11.01 -13.85
CA PRO A 316 11.97 10.02 -13.25
C PRO A 316 11.20 9.16 -12.24
N LEU A 317 11.46 7.86 -12.30
CA LEU A 317 10.83 6.85 -11.45
C LEU A 317 11.85 6.12 -10.60
N PHE A 318 11.51 5.90 -9.33
CA PHE A 318 12.16 4.95 -8.45
C PHE A 318 11.24 3.74 -8.32
N VAL A 319 11.72 2.56 -8.73
CA VAL A 319 10.94 1.32 -8.69
C VAL A 319 11.41 0.46 -7.52
N VAL A 320 10.42 -0.01 -6.79
CA VAL A 320 10.47 -0.88 -5.64
C VAL A 320 9.53 -2.05 -5.94
N GLN A 321 10.03 -3.28 -5.87
CA GLN A 321 9.42 -4.48 -6.39
C GLN A 321 10.14 -5.74 -5.90
N TRP A 322 9.55 -6.50 -4.97
CA TRP A 322 10.08 -7.81 -4.58
C TRP A 322 10.32 -8.72 -5.78
N LEU A 323 11.48 -9.39 -5.82
CA LEU A 323 11.79 -10.44 -6.81
C LEU A 323 10.71 -11.52 -6.82
N PHE A 324 10.21 -11.88 -5.63
CA PHE A 324 9.18 -12.87 -5.40
C PHE A 324 7.97 -12.19 -4.74
N ASP A 325 7.34 -11.28 -5.47
CA ASP A 325 6.18 -10.55 -4.98
C ASP A 325 5.00 -11.49 -4.74
N GLU A 326 4.40 -11.37 -3.55
CA GLU A 326 3.32 -12.25 -3.11
C GLU A 326 2.10 -12.18 -4.03
N GLU A 327 1.80 -11.01 -4.59
CA GLU A 327 0.68 -10.81 -5.49
C GLU A 327 0.98 -11.39 -6.87
N GLN A 328 2.22 -11.24 -7.36
CA GLN A 328 2.68 -11.90 -8.60
C GLN A 328 2.64 -13.43 -8.47
N LEU A 329 3.04 -13.99 -7.32
CA LEU A 329 2.97 -15.43 -7.09
C LEU A 329 1.52 -15.91 -6.99
N ARG A 330 0.66 -15.17 -6.28
CA ARG A 330 -0.75 -15.53 -6.10
C ARG A 330 -1.50 -15.63 -7.43
N VAL A 331 -1.25 -14.71 -8.35
CA VAL A 331 -1.89 -14.74 -9.68
C VAL A 331 -1.40 -15.87 -10.59
N GLU A 332 -0.27 -16.49 -10.25
CA GLU A 332 0.26 -17.70 -10.89
C GLU A 332 -0.11 -18.96 -10.08
N ASN A 333 -1.04 -18.81 -9.13
CA ASN A 333 -1.51 -19.87 -8.25
C ASN A 333 -0.37 -20.51 -7.40
N ILE A 334 0.61 -19.69 -6.99
CA ILE A 334 1.71 -20.08 -6.12
C ILE A 334 1.49 -19.48 -4.73
N TYR A 335 1.36 -20.35 -3.72
CA TYR A 335 1.20 -19.98 -2.31
C TYR A 335 2.38 -20.52 -1.50
N LEU A 336 3.17 -19.61 -0.92
CA LEU A 336 4.30 -19.99 -0.07
C LEU A 336 3.79 -20.44 1.31
N GLY A 337 4.33 -21.55 1.83
CA GLY A 337 4.14 -21.98 3.23
C GLY A 337 3.10 -23.06 3.50
N GLY A 338 2.21 -23.40 2.56
CA GLY A 338 1.10 -24.34 2.81
C GLY A 338 1.17 -25.69 2.07
N GLN A 339 1.84 -25.77 0.93
CA GLN A 339 1.91 -26.97 0.08
C GLN A 339 3.26 -27.05 -0.63
N SER A 340 3.70 -28.27 -0.98
CA SER A 340 4.88 -28.47 -1.83
C SER A 340 4.62 -27.92 -3.23
N LEU A 341 5.53 -27.09 -3.73
CA LEU A 341 5.47 -26.55 -5.08
C LEU A 341 5.66 -27.66 -6.13
N SER A 342 4.89 -27.61 -7.22
CA SER A 342 5.15 -28.44 -8.41
C SER A 342 6.44 -28.02 -9.12
N GLU A 343 7.02 -28.90 -9.92
CA GLU A 343 8.21 -28.58 -10.73
C GLU A 343 7.98 -27.38 -11.68
N GLU A 344 6.76 -27.23 -12.20
CA GLU A 344 6.39 -26.09 -13.04
C GLU A 344 6.40 -24.77 -12.25
N GLN A 345 5.80 -24.77 -11.06
CA GLN A 345 5.80 -23.60 -10.17
C GLN A 345 7.23 -23.25 -9.71
N TRP A 346 8.05 -24.26 -9.42
CA TRP A 346 9.45 -24.08 -9.07
C TRP A 346 10.26 -23.45 -10.23
N THR A 347 10.09 -23.99 -11.43
CA THR A 347 10.72 -23.47 -12.65
C THR A 347 10.27 -22.05 -12.95
N TYR A 348 8.98 -21.74 -12.76
CA TYR A 348 8.47 -20.39 -12.88
C TYR A 348 9.16 -19.42 -11.92
N MET A 349 9.25 -19.78 -10.63
CA MET A 349 9.92 -18.95 -9.62
C MET A 349 11.39 -18.70 -9.96
N GLN A 350 12.13 -19.72 -10.41
CA GLN A 350 13.52 -19.53 -10.86
C GLN A 350 13.61 -18.62 -12.09
N ASN A 351 12.65 -18.70 -13.00
CA ASN A 351 12.59 -17.86 -14.18
C ASN A 351 12.25 -16.40 -13.86
N LEU A 352 11.49 -16.11 -12.79
CA LEU A 352 11.26 -14.72 -12.34
C LEU A 352 12.58 -13.99 -12.10
N VAL A 353 13.53 -14.64 -11.43
CA VAL A 353 14.86 -14.09 -11.11
C VAL A 353 15.70 -13.86 -12.37
N SER A 354 15.54 -14.72 -13.38
CA SER A 354 16.27 -14.61 -14.64
C SER A 354 15.88 -13.38 -15.46
N HIS A 355 14.72 -12.77 -15.17
CA HIS A 355 14.36 -11.45 -15.67
C HIS A 355 15.04 -10.41 -14.77
N LYS A 356 16.32 -10.12 -15.05
CA LYS A 356 17.29 -9.30 -14.27
C LYS A 356 16.91 -7.83 -13.98
N HIS A 357 15.63 -7.47 -13.92
CA HIS A 357 15.14 -6.09 -13.79
C HIS A 357 14.21 -5.86 -12.59
N LEU A 358 14.09 -6.82 -11.68
CA LEU A 358 13.20 -6.71 -10.52
C LEU A 358 13.96 -6.10 -9.31
N LEU A 359 13.44 -5.03 -8.73
CA LEU A 359 14.11 -4.17 -7.73
C LEU A 359 13.47 -4.31 -6.34
N SER A 360 13.86 -5.24 -5.45
CA SER A 360 13.14 -5.53 -4.18
C SER A 360 12.98 -4.40 -3.16
N PHE A 361 11.75 -4.10 -2.70
CA PHE A 361 11.43 -3.49 -1.38
C PHE A 361 9.91 -3.41 -1.05
N SER A 362 9.50 -3.12 0.22
CA SER A 362 8.11 -2.79 0.68
C SER A 362 8.04 -1.60 1.65
N THR A 363 6.92 -0.85 1.70
CA THR A 363 6.68 0.28 2.63
C THR A 363 6.08 -0.06 4.02
N ARG A 364 6.22 -1.29 4.56
CA ARG A 364 5.70 -1.61 5.93
C ARG A 364 6.52 -0.92 7.03
N ALA A 365 6.06 -0.93 8.28
CA ALA A 365 6.71 -0.24 9.42
C ALA A 365 8.22 -0.54 9.60
N ASN A 366 8.73 -1.62 9.00
CA ASN A 366 10.14 -2.02 8.98
C ASN A 366 10.83 -1.67 7.63
N TRP A 367 10.33 -0.68 6.89
CA TRP A 367 10.89 -0.21 5.61
C TRP A 367 12.31 0.41 5.75
N MET A 368 12.80 0.52 6.99
CA MET A 368 14.16 0.94 7.29
C MET A 368 15.13 -0.25 7.41
N ASP A 369 14.62 -1.46 7.65
CA ASP A 369 15.41 -2.61 8.10
C ASP A 369 15.93 -3.46 6.95
N PHE A 370 15.13 -3.64 5.89
CA PHE A 370 15.56 -4.40 4.72
C PHE A 370 16.70 -3.66 4.00
N GLN A 371 17.67 -4.42 3.50
CA GLN A 371 18.83 -3.89 2.82
C GLN A 371 19.19 -4.74 1.62
N VAL A 372 19.63 -4.09 0.54
CA VAL A 372 20.25 -4.74 -0.61
C VAL A 372 21.68 -4.24 -0.69
N LYS A 373 22.65 -5.17 -0.65
CA LYS A 373 24.09 -4.84 -0.68
C LYS A 373 24.47 -3.81 0.41
N GLY A 374 23.93 -3.99 1.63
CA GLY A 374 24.19 -3.12 2.78
C GLY A 374 23.57 -1.72 2.71
N THR A 375 22.66 -1.46 1.77
CA THR A 375 21.96 -0.18 1.63
C THR A 375 20.46 -0.36 1.85
N SER A 376 19.87 0.40 2.79
CA SER A 376 18.42 0.40 3.03
C SER A 376 17.65 1.18 1.97
N LEU A 377 16.33 0.96 1.84
CA LEU A 377 15.51 1.72 0.88
C LEU A 377 15.54 3.22 1.18
N ALA A 378 15.38 3.61 2.45
CA ALA A 378 15.42 5.03 2.79
C ALA A 378 16.71 5.69 2.32
N ARG A 379 17.85 5.01 2.50
CA ARG A 379 19.15 5.50 2.03
C ARG A 379 19.22 5.54 0.50
N ALA A 380 18.75 4.50 -0.19
CA ALA A 380 18.73 4.45 -1.66
C ALA A 380 17.83 5.56 -2.26
N LEU A 381 16.64 5.78 -1.68
CA LEU A 381 15.72 6.85 -2.06
C LEU A 381 16.34 8.23 -1.84
N GLN A 382 17.06 8.42 -0.72
CA GLN A 382 17.82 9.64 -0.47
C GLN A 382 18.90 9.86 -1.53
N CYS A 383 19.61 8.81 -1.92
CA CYS A 383 20.65 8.89 -2.93
C CYS A 383 20.09 9.25 -4.31
N TRP A 384 18.93 8.69 -4.66
CA TRP A 384 18.22 9.06 -5.87
C TRP A 384 17.70 10.51 -5.84
N ASP A 385 17.13 10.98 -4.72
CA ASP A 385 16.73 12.38 -4.60
C ASP A 385 17.93 13.33 -4.78
N LYS A 386 19.06 13.02 -4.14
CA LYS A 386 20.31 13.79 -4.30
C LYS A 386 20.83 13.79 -5.74
N SER A 387 20.82 12.65 -6.43
CA SER A 387 21.30 12.58 -7.81
C SER A 387 20.46 13.43 -8.76
N LEU A 388 19.14 13.49 -8.58
CA LEU A 388 18.26 14.37 -9.34
C LEU A 388 18.47 15.86 -9.02
N GLN A 389 18.79 16.20 -7.77
CA GLN A 389 19.13 17.58 -7.39
C GLN A 389 20.46 18.04 -7.99
N GLU A 390 21.46 17.16 -8.07
CA GLU A 390 22.76 17.46 -8.66
C GLU A 390 22.73 17.54 -10.19
N ALA A 391 21.94 16.67 -10.84
CA ALA A 391 21.70 16.74 -12.28
C ALA A 391 21.15 18.11 -12.70
N ASN A 392 20.23 18.68 -11.90
CA ASN A 392 19.71 20.04 -12.11
C ASN A 392 20.76 21.15 -11.92
N ARG A 393 21.89 20.86 -11.26
CA ARG A 393 23.01 21.79 -11.05
C ARG A 393 24.13 21.63 -12.08
N ASN A 394 23.91 20.88 -13.16
CA ASN A 394 24.91 20.55 -14.21
C ASN A 394 26.16 19.82 -13.68
N SER A 395 26.10 19.20 -12.50
CA SER A 395 27.17 18.34 -11.99
C SER A 395 27.06 16.97 -12.65
N LYS A 396 28.08 16.56 -13.43
CA LYS A 396 28.14 15.26 -14.12
C LYS A 396 28.76 14.14 -13.26
N THR A 397 29.08 14.42 -12.00
CA THR A 397 29.82 13.50 -11.15
C THR A 397 28.86 12.58 -10.40
N ALA A 398 28.99 11.27 -10.56
CA ALA A 398 28.23 10.31 -9.77
C ALA A 398 28.58 10.47 -8.27
N ILE A 399 27.54 10.54 -7.42
CA ILE A 399 27.73 10.68 -5.96
C ILE A 399 28.38 9.41 -5.41
N LYS A 400 29.67 9.49 -5.10
CA LYS A 400 30.44 8.37 -4.53
C LYS A 400 29.81 7.93 -3.19
N GLY A 401 29.59 6.62 -3.02
CA GLY A 401 28.99 6.06 -1.81
C GLY A 401 27.48 6.30 -1.65
N CYS A 402 26.77 6.57 -2.75
CA CYS A 402 25.32 6.77 -2.75
C CYS A 402 24.60 5.92 -3.82
N PRO A 403 24.59 4.58 -3.70
CA PRO A 403 23.95 3.73 -4.68
C PRO A 403 22.43 3.80 -4.58
N PHE A 404 21.75 3.79 -5.72
CA PHE A 404 20.28 3.74 -5.80
C PHE A 404 19.75 2.77 -6.87
N HIS A 405 20.65 2.09 -7.61
CA HIS A 405 20.31 0.96 -8.46
C HIS A 405 20.72 -0.33 -7.74
N LEU A 406 19.77 -0.96 -7.04
CA LEU A 406 20.03 -2.05 -6.11
C LEU A 406 19.13 -3.24 -6.45
N ILE A 407 19.70 -4.20 -7.20
CA ILE A 407 19.06 -5.48 -7.51
C ILE A 407 19.80 -6.58 -6.76
N ASP A 408 19.03 -7.43 -6.08
CA ASP A 408 19.54 -8.60 -5.37
C ASP A 408 19.88 -9.74 -6.35
N SER A 409 20.82 -10.61 -5.98
CA SER A 409 21.27 -11.76 -6.79
C SER A 409 20.65 -13.09 -6.37
N CYS A 410 19.73 -13.03 -5.42
CA CYS A 410 18.94 -14.12 -4.88
C CYS A 410 18.24 -15.00 -5.92
N GLN A 411 18.41 -16.32 -5.81
CA GLN A 411 17.74 -17.31 -6.67
C GLN A 411 16.48 -17.93 -6.05
N TRP A 412 16.21 -17.66 -4.77
CA TRP A 412 15.05 -18.19 -4.04
C TRP A 412 14.57 -17.18 -2.98
N PRO A 413 13.29 -17.23 -2.55
CA PRO A 413 12.77 -16.36 -1.48
C PRO A 413 13.60 -16.43 -0.19
N GLN A 414 13.69 -15.35 0.58
CA GLN A 414 14.37 -15.28 1.91
C GLN A 414 15.88 -15.59 1.92
N CYS A 415 16.52 -15.72 0.76
CA CYS A 415 17.98 -15.70 0.59
C CYS A 415 18.67 -14.47 1.21
N ASN A 416 17.99 -13.32 1.28
CA ASN A 416 18.52 -12.10 1.84
C ASN A 416 18.19 -12.09 3.34
N PRO A 417 19.20 -12.03 4.22
CA PRO A 417 19.00 -12.18 5.66
C PRO A 417 18.21 -11.01 6.30
N THR A 418 18.01 -9.91 5.56
CA THR A 418 17.21 -8.76 6.01
C THR A 418 15.76 -8.83 5.53
N CYS A 419 15.36 -9.90 4.82
CA CYS A 419 13.98 -10.13 4.44
C CYS A 419 13.06 -10.14 5.67
N PRO A 420 11.88 -9.50 5.60
CA PRO A 420 10.85 -9.68 6.61
C PRO A 420 10.47 -11.16 6.73
N ALA A 421 10.15 -11.60 7.95
CA ALA A 421 9.65 -12.95 8.16
C ALA A 421 8.44 -13.24 7.26
N LEU A 422 8.41 -14.44 6.67
CA LEU A 422 7.22 -14.91 5.96
C LEU A 422 6.14 -15.24 6.98
N ILE A 423 4.90 -14.91 6.67
CA ILE A 423 3.75 -15.21 7.51
C ILE A 423 2.90 -16.24 6.78
N ASP A 424 2.58 -17.32 7.46
CA ASP A 424 1.63 -18.31 6.98
C ASP A 424 0.23 -17.69 6.89
N GLN A 425 -0.41 -17.79 5.73
CA GLN A 425 -1.69 -17.13 5.50
C GLN A 425 -2.85 -17.75 6.28
N ALA A 426 -2.79 -19.04 6.63
CA ALA A 426 -3.88 -19.74 7.30
C ALA A 426 -3.84 -19.51 8.82
N THR A 427 -2.64 -19.50 9.40
CA THR A 427 -2.40 -19.43 10.83
C THR A 427 -2.00 -18.03 11.30
N HIS A 428 -1.62 -17.14 10.37
CA HIS A 428 -1.04 -15.82 10.65
C HIS A 428 0.22 -15.88 11.54
N GLN A 429 0.93 -17.00 11.54
CA GLN A 429 2.17 -17.18 12.28
C GLN A 429 3.39 -17.01 11.38
N GLU A 430 4.51 -16.56 11.95
CA GLU A 430 5.78 -16.52 11.23
C GLU A 430 6.23 -17.93 10.87
N LEU A 431 6.56 -18.14 9.59
CA LEU A 431 7.15 -19.37 9.11
C LEU A 431 8.62 -19.42 9.50
N THR A 432 9.04 -20.51 10.11
CA THR A 432 10.46 -20.78 10.30
C THR A 432 11.14 -20.97 8.94
N LEU A 433 12.44 -20.66 8.86
CA LEU A 433 13.24 -20.94 7.67
C LEU A 433 13.09 -22.40 7.21
N LEU A 434 12.99 -23.33 8.17
CA LEU A 434 12.85 -24.74 7.87
C LEU A 434 11.49 -25.10 7.26
N GLN A 435 10.40 -24.57 7.81
CA GLN A 435 9.05 -24.73 7.23
C GLN A 435 8.98 -24.13 5.83
N MET A 436 9.64 -22.99 5.61
CA MET A 436 9.75 -22.38 4.28
C MET A 436 10.51 -23.29 3.31
N LEU A 437 11.69 -23.76 3.68
CA LEU A 437 12.51 -24.63 2.82
C LEU A 437 11.76 -25.94 2.50
N ALA A 438 11.06 -26.53 3.48
CA ALA A 438 10.18 -27.69 3.27
C ALA A 438 9.03 -27.37 2.29
N ALA A 439 8.33 -26.25 2.49
CA ALA A 439 7.23 -25.83 1.60
C ALA A 439 7.72 -25.55 0.17
N MET A 440 8.97 -25.12 0.03
CA MET A 440 9.65 -24.93 -1.25
C MET A 440 10.12 -26.24 -1.91
N GLY A 441 9.81 -27.40 -1.31
CA GLY A 441 10.14 -28.71 -1.87
C GLY A 441 11.63 -29.07 -1.73
N LEU A 442 12.39 -28.36 -0.89
CA LEU A 442 13.76 -28.74 -0.59
C LEU A 442 13.79 -29.96 0.33
N ASP A 443 14.56 -30.96 -0.08
CA ASP A 443 14.81 -32.15 0.72
C ASP A 443 15.68 -31.78 1.93
N LEU A 444 15.02 -31.51 3.05
CA LEU A 444 15.67 -31.11 4.30
C LEU A 444 16.61 -32.20 4.85
N GLN A 445 16.38 -33.47 4.52
CA GLN A 445 17.26 -34.57 4.92
C GLN A 445 18.59 -34.54 4.15
N LYS A 446 18.58 -34.12 2.88
CA LYS A 446 19.83 -33.88 2.12
C LYS A 446 20.61 -32.66 2.61
N LEU A 447 19.95 -31.73 3.28
CA LEU A 447 20.56 -30.53 3.87
C LEU A 447 20.97 -30.72 5.34
N GLY A 448 20.72 -31.90 5.93
CA GLY A 448 21.07 -32.20 7.32
C GLY A 448 20.26 -31.43 8.36
N LEU A 449 19.07 -30.91 8.00
CA LEU A 449 18.22 -30.12 8.88
C LEU A 449 16.98 -30.94 9.28
N ASP A 450 16.86 -31.28 10.57
CA ASP A 450 15.73 -32.08 11.09
C ASP A 450 14.60 -31.16 11.63
N PRO A 451 13.35 -31.29 11.13
CA PRO A 451 12.22 -30.50 11.61
C PRO A 451 11.77 -30.76 13.06
N LYS A 452 12.39 -31.73 13.75
CA LYS A 452 12.07 -32.05 15.15
C LYS A 452 13.09 -31.59 16.19
N GLN A 453 14.14 -30.85 15.81
CA GLN A 453 15.07 -30.24 16.78
C GLN A 453 14.88 -28.73 16.90
N ASP A 454 14.67 -28.32 18.14
CA ASP A 454 14.13 -27.06 18.64
C ASP A 454 14.90 -25.77 18.30
N GLY A 455 14.23 -24.65 18.59
CA GLY A 455 14.77 -23.29 18.51
C GLY A 455 16.13 -23.11 19.18
N SER A 456 17.19 -23.12 18.37
CA SER A 456 18.43 -22.36 18.54
C SER A 456 19.38 -22.79 17.42
N LEU A 457 19.43 -22.02 16.33
CA LEU A 457 20.46 -22.18 15.30
C LEU A 457 21.03 -20.81 14.91
N THR A 458 21.50 -20.07 15.91
CA THR A 458 22.62 -19.13 15.75
C THR A 458 23.93 -19.89 15.98
N ALA A 459 24.37 -20.73 15.04
CA ALA A 459 25.74 -21.27 15.03
C ALA A 459 26.10 -22.12 13.79
N VAL A 460 25.86 -21.66 12.54
CA VAL A 460 26.58 -22.23 11.37
C VAL A 460 26.85 -21.17 10.30
N VAL A 461 27.48 -20.06 10.68
CA VAL A 461 28.24 -19.19 9.76
C VAL A 461 29.53 -18.79 10.45
N SER A 462 30.37 -19.77 10.74
CA SER A 462 31.79 -19.55 11.03
C SER A 462 32.49 -20.90 10.94
N ASN A 463 32.90 -21.27 9.73
CA ASN A 463 34.18 -21.91 9.43
C ASN A 463 34.17 -22.50 8.03
N GLY A 464 35.13 -22.07 7.21
CA GLY A 464 35.68 -22.89 6.14
C GLY A 464 35.90 -22.19 4.80
N GLY A 465 37.11 -21.65 4.62
CA GLY A 465 37.88 -21.73 3.36
C GLY A 465 37.62 -20.66 2.31
#